data_AF-R7TT73-F1
#
_entry.id   AF-R7TT73-F1
#
_cell.length_a   1.000
_cell.length_b   1.000
_cell.length_c   1.000
_cell.angle_alpha   90.00
_cell.angle_beta   90.00
_cell.angle_gamma   90.00
#
_symmetry.space_group_name_H-M   'P 1'
#
loop_
_entity.id
_entity.type
_entity.pdbx_description
1 polymer ?
#
loop_
_entity_poly.entity_id
_entity_poly.type
_entity_poly.pdbx_seq_one_letter_code
_entity_poly.pdbx_strand_id
1 'polypeptide(L)' 'MFRAFVLVGRFTKGESGMRRPPALVYKRKLLCDSVVDFPYCPSTYVIFQNDQAYPTHLIQY' A
#
# COMPACT_ATOMS: atom_id res chain seq x y z
N MET A 1 16.49 -6.72 8.38
CA MET A 1 15.22 -6.77 7.63
C MET A 1 14.05 -6.72 8.62
N PHE A 2 12.96 -5.99 8.35
CA PHE A 2 11.79 -5.99 9.23
C PHE A 2 10.68 -6.89 8.68
N ARG A 3 9.97 -7.58 9.58
CA ARG A 3 8.70 -8.23 9.28
C ARG A 3 7.60 -7.43 9.97
N ALA A 4 6.69 -6.86 9.19
CA ALA A 4 5.60 -6.01 9.68
C ALA A 4 4.25 -6.61 9.29
N PHE A 5 3.24 -6.37 10.12
CA PHE A 5 1.86 -6.49 9.67
C PHE A 5 1.45 -5.18 9.04
N VAL A 6 0.78 -5.29 7.89
CA VAL A 6 0.53 -4.16 7.02
C VAL A 6 -0.91 -4.18 6.57
N LEU A 7 -1.62 -3.09 6.85
CA LEU A 7 -3.02 -2.90 6.46
C LEU A 7 -3.07 -2.41 5.01
N VAL A 8 -3.07 -3.37 4.08
CA VAL A 8 -3.08 -3.10 2.63
C VAL A 8 -4.43 -2.54 2.17
N GLY A 9 -5.54 -2.94 2.80
CA GLY A 9 -6.88 -2.46 2.47
C GLY A 9 -7.22 -2.64 0.99
N ARG A 10 -7.85 -1.62 0.40
CA ARG A 10 -8.11 -1.59 -1.06
C ARG A 10 -6.90 -1.05 -1.79
N PHE A 11 -6.42 -1.81 -2.77
CA PHE A 11 -5.27 -1.44 -3.58
C PHE A 11 -5.64 -1.21 -5.05
N THR A 12 -4.81 -0.46 -5.75
CA THR A 12 -4.86 -0.31 -7.21
C THR A 12 -3.47 -0.13 -7.79
N LYS A 13 -3.35 -0.09 -9.11
CA LYS A 13 -2.07 0.12 -9.79
C LYS A 13 -1.47 1.48 -9.42
N GLY A 14 -0.22 1.47 -8.97
CA GLY A 14 0.55 2.68 -8.69
C GLY A 14 1.22 3.26 -9.94
N GLU A 15 1.49 4.55 -9.90
CA GLU A 15 2.27 5.29 -10.89
C GLU A 15 3.38 6.10 -10.20
N SER A 16 4.40 6.46 -10.97
CA SER A 16 5.52 7.25 -10.45
C SER A 16 5.09 8.69 -10.12
N GLY A 17 5.64 9.25 -9.05
CA GLY A 17 5.33 10.63 -8.62
C GLY A 17 4.04 10.79 -7.80
N MET A 18 3.32 9.70 -7.52
CA MET A 18 2.15 9.74 -6.65
C MET A 18 2.55 10.07 -5.21
N ARG A 19 1.98 11.15 -4.66
CA ARG A 19 2.13 11.53 -3.23
C ARG A 19 0.99 11.03 -2.36
N ARG A 20 -0.10 10.61 -2.98
CA ARG A 20 -1.32 10.13 -2.33
C ARG A 20 -1.89 8.96 -3.13
N PRO A 21 -2.59 8.03 -2.48
CA PRO A 21 -3.27 6.97 -3.19
C PRO A 21 -4.36 7.56 -4.08
N PRO A 22 -4.64 6.94 -5.23
CA PRO A 22 -5.66 7.41 -6.15
C PRO A 22 -7.07 7.17 -5.59
N ALA A 23 -8.05 7.91 -6.09
CA ALA A 23 -9.45 7.68 -5.77
C ALA A 23 -9.98 6.40 -6.44
N LEU A 24 -10.86 5.68 -5.76
CA LEU A 24 -11.58 4.56 -6.36
C LEU A 24 -12.43 5.06 -7.52
N VAL A 25 -12.26 4.43 -8.69
CA VAL A 25 -12.89 4.81 -9.97
C VAL A 25 -14.40 5.01 -9.83
N TYR A 26 -15.06 4.20 -9.00
CA TYR A 26 -16.51 4.22 -8.79
C TYR A 26 -16.99 5.22 -7.72
N LYS A 27 -16.12 5.64 -6.78
CA LYS A 27 -16.47 6.57 -5.70
C LYS A 27 -15.33 7.58 -5.52
N ARG A 28 -15.42 8.72 -6.20
CA ARG A 28 -14.44 9.84 -6.14
C ARG A 28 -14.09 10.32 -4.72
N LYS A 29 -14.94 10.02 -3.72
CA LYS A 29 -14.72 10.38 -2.31
C LYS A 29 -13.96 9.32 -1.48
N LEU A 30 -13.81 8.10 -2.00
CA LEU A 30 -13.08 7.04 -1.32
C LEU A 30 -11.73 6.86 -2.00
N LEU A 31 -10.67 7.06 -1.22
CA LEU A 31 -9.30 6.77 -1.64
C LEU A 31 -9.02 5.28 -1.48
N CYS A 32 -8.12 4.75 -2.30
CA CYS A 32 -7.49 3.47 -2.00
C CYS A 32 -6.58 3.61 -0.76
N ASP A 33 -6.34 2.50 -0.08
CA ASP A 33 -5.48 2.47 1.10
C ASP A 33 -4.01 2.29 0.70
N SER A 34 -3.75 1.55 -0.38
CA SER A 34 -2.40 1.28 -0.88
C SER A 34 -2.37 1.21 -2.41
N VAL A 35 -1.17 1.17 -2.98
CA VAL A 35 -0.97 0.90 -4.41
C VAL A 35 -0.01 -0.25 -4.62
N VAL A 36 -0.15 -0.93 -5.75
CA VAL A 36 0.63 -2.12 -6.14
C VAL A 36 1.27 -1.95 -7.50
N ASP A 37 2.26 -2.78 -7.78
CA ASP A 37 2.88 -2.93 -9.09
C ASP A 37 1.91 -3.54 -10.11
N PHE A 38 1.41 -4.74 -9.82
CA PHE A 38 0.52 -5.50 -10.69
C PHE A 38 -0.76 -5.92 -9.94
N PRO A 39 -1.94 -5.37 -10.30
CA PRO A 39 -3.19 -5.65 -9.59
C PRO A 39 -3.62 -7.12 -9.56
N TYR A 40 -3.22 -7.90 -10.57
CA TYR A 40 -3.57 -9.33 -10.67
C TYR A 40 -2.65 -10.23 -9.85
N CYS A 41 -1.38 -9.85 -9.71
CA CYS A 41 -0.36 -10.59 -8.97
C CYS A 41 0.56 -9.58 -8.25
N PRO A 42 0.10 -8.97 -7.15
CA PRO A 42 0.85 -7.93 -6.48
C PRO A 42 2.07 -8.50 -5.77
N SER A 43 3.25 -7.99 -6.10
CA SER A 43 4.51 -8.36 -5.46
C SER A 43 5.00 -7.29 -4.48
N THR A 44 4.69 -6.04 -4.80
CA THR A 44 5.18 -4.86 -4.09
C THR A 44 4.00 -3.96 -3.75
N TYR A 45 3.95 -3.52 -2.51
CA TYR A 45 2.91 -2.63 -2.00
C TYR A 45 3.54 -1.32 -1.53
N VAL A 46 2.91 -0.20 -1.87
CA VAL A 46 3.31 1.14 -1.43
C VAL A 46 2.20 1.72 -0.57
N ILE A 47 2.61 2.29 0.55
CA ILE A 47 1.75 2.72 1.64
C ILE A 47 2.05 4.17 1.93
N PHE A 48 1.00 4.97 2.03
CA PHE A 48 1.13 6.42 2.15
C PHE A 48 0.93 6.91 3.58
N GLN A 49 0.31 6.09 4.44
CA GLN A 49 0.01 6.43 5.83
C GLN A 49 0.89 5.61 6.78
N ASN A 50 1.54 6.29 7.73
CA ASN A 50 2.46 5.64 8.67
C ASN A 50 1.76 4.63 9.60
N ASP A 51 0.50 4.89 9.96
CA ASP A 51 -0.27 4.06 10.90
C ASP A 51 -0.71 2.71 10.29
N GLN A 52 -0.51 2.50 8.99
CA GLN A 52 -0.89 1.27 8.30
C GLN A 52 0.16 0.15 8.41
N ALA A 53 1.35 0.43 8.95
CA ALA A 53 2.42 -0.55 9.11
C ALA A 53 2.81 -0.72 10.58
N TYR A 54 2.68 -1.95 11.10
CA TYR A 54 3.09 -2.31 12.45
C TYR A 54 4.30 -3.26 12.41
N PRO A 55 5.54 -2.76 12.65
CA PRO A 55 6.74 -3.60 12.64
C PRO A 55 6.74 -4.53 13.85
N THR A 56 6.66 -5.84 13.59
CA THR A 56 6.57 -6.84 14.66
C THR A 56 7.91 -7.46 15.01
N HIS A 57 8.78 -7.66 14.02
CA HIS A 57 10.05 -8.34 14.20
C HIS A 57 11.16 -7.65 13.41
N LEU A 58 12.35 -7.58 14.01
CA LEU A 58 13.59 -7.23 13.35
C LEU A 58 14.43 -8.50 13.15
N ILE A 59 14.67 -8.84 11.89
CA ILE A 59 15.52 -9.95 11.46
C ILE A 59 16.93 -9.40 11.25
N GLN A 60 17.88 -9.92 12.01
CA GLN A 60 19.32 -9.69 11.84
C GLN A 60 19.92 -10.90 11.11
N TYR A 61 20.85 -10.63 10.20
CA TYR A 61 21.51 -11.60 9.35
C TYR A 61 23.03 -11.36 9.39
#